data_AF-A0A9W7D9P2-F1
#
_entry.id   AF-A0A9W7D9P2-F1
#
_cell.length_a   1.000
_cell.length_b   1.000
_cell.length_c   1.000
_cell.angle_alpha   90.00
_cell.angle_beta   90.00
_cell.angle_gamma   90.00
#
_symmetry.space_group_name_H-M   'P 1'
#
loop_
_entity.id
_entity.type
_entity.pdbx_description
1 polymer ?
#
loop_
_entity_poly.entity_id
_entity_poly.type
_entity_poly.pdbx_seq_one_letter_code
_entity_poly.pdbx_strand_id
1 'polypeptide(L)'
;MSLLQKIINAHGMTGMEIPGVNLGKTYKMSDVKSWIKEGKYASFFDFHRSLGFAFDSKLRGTSITDDYERVKFVWDYYEIKSIKDLLIWYNNLDVVPFTKAIKAQRELFKRFDLDMFADGVSLPGLSEKVMYQTCFNILQYPDKKPANAFQFPAKRMAGYKSQDAKAKRKFGMTLEHLNTLLQKQKYLCGLCYCQLTADTASADRINNNLGHIDGNILVSCVKCNTARKDMSLKGFRYKKLLEFNSDRLVYSIDKEEKNIYSKMKANIAGGPSIIFNRYAKGNETKIRGGKVCKKIIGYDTNALYCGHLVMRCHAVD
;
A
#
# COMPACT_ATOMS: atom_id res chain seq x y z
N MET A 1 19.09 19.31 -39.82
CA MET A 1 18.73 17.88 -39.93
C MET A 1 17.77 17.55 -38.79
N SER A 2 16.53 17.16 -39.10
CA SER A 2 15.46 16.94 -38.11
C SER A 2 15.75 15.73 -37.21
N LEU A 3 15.09 15.66 -36.05
CA LEU A 3 15.26 14.54 -35.10
C LEU A 3 14.93 13.19 -35.76
N LEU A 4 13.85 13.14 -36.55
CA LEU A 4 13.48 11.94 -37.28
C LEU A 4 14.55 11.52 -38.30
N GLN A 5 15.20 12.47 -38.98
CA GLN A 5 16.31 12.13 -39.90
C GLN A 5 17.47 11.45 -39.16
N LYS A 6 17.80 11.92 -37.95
CA LYS A 6 18.83 11.28 -37.10
C LYS A 6 18.42 9.87 -36.69
N ILE A 7 17.17 9.67 -36.29
CA ILE A 7 16.63 8.36 -35.88
C ILE A 7 16.65 7.37 -37.04
N ILE A 8 16.15 7.75 -38.22
CA ILE A 8 16.15 6.90 -39.42
C ILE A 8 17.57 6.53 -39.83
N ASN A 9 18.53 7.47 -39.76
CA ASN A 9 19.92 7.20 -40.11
C ASN A 9 20.60 6.24 -39.11
N ALA A 10 20.28 6.35 -37.82
CA ALA A 10 20.92 5.55 -36.77
C ALA A 10 20.31 4.15 -36.63
N HIS A 11 18.98 4.02 -36.79
CA HIS A 11 18.24 2.82 -36.41
C HIS A 11 17.38 2.24 -37.54
N GLY A 12 17.18 2.98 -38.63
CA GLY A 12 16.17 2.65 -39.64
C GLY A 12 14.74 2.70 -39.07
N MET A 13 13.75 2.50 -39.93
CA MET A 13 12.34 2.40 -39.56
C MET A 13 11.93 0.93 -39.58
N THR A 14 12.32 0.20 -38.53
CA THR A 14 12.00 -1.23 -38.39
C THR A 14 10.59 -1.38 -37.80
N GLY A 15 9.71 -2.10 -38.50
CA GLY A 15 8.37 -2.42 -37.99
C GLY A 15 7.39 -1.25 -37.91
N MET A 16 7.73 -0.11 -38.54
CA MET A 16 6.84 1.05 -38.60
C MET A 16 5.80 0.86 -39.71
N GLU A 17 4.53 1.13 -39.41
CA GLU A 17 3.46 1.17 -40.41
C GLU A 17 3.60 2.45 -41.25
N ILE A 18 4.12 2.30 -42.46
CA ILE A 18 4.28 3.39 -43.43
C ILE A 18 3.20 3.20 -44.52
N PRO A 19 2.31 4.18 -44.75
CA PRO A 19 1.24 4.05 -45.74
C PRO A 19 1.77 3.64 -47.13
N GLY A 20 1.22 2.56 -47.69
CA GLY A 20 1.57 2.07 -49.03
C GLY A 20 2.93 1.37 -49.13
N VAL A 21 3.51 0.93 -48.01
CA VAL A 21 4.79 0.19 -47.96
C VAL A 21 4.60 -1.10 -47.17
N ASN A 22 5.32 -2.16 -47.54
CA ASN A 22 5.19 -3.47 -46.90
C ASN A 22 5.62 -3.45 -45.42
N LEU A 23 4.76 -3.97 -44.54
CA LEU A 23 5.10 -4.19 -43.14
C LEU A 23 6.23 -5.21 -42.98
N GLY A 24 6.99 -5.10 -41.88
CA GLY A 24 8.00 -6.09 -41.49
C GLY A 24 9.38 -5.92 -42.14
N LYS A 25 9.59 -4.86 -42.92
CA LYS A 25 10.91 -4.47 -43.44
C LYS A 25 11.47 -3.25 -42.70
N THR A 26 12.79 -3.19 -42.60
CA THR A 26 13.50 -2.01 -42.07
C THR A 26 13.83 -1.07 -43.22
N TYR A 27 13.29 0.15 -43.16
CA TYR A 27 13.54 1.18 -44.18
C TYR A 27 14.59 2.18 -43.72
N LYS A 28 15.54 2.49 -44.59
CA LYS A 28 16.61 3.47 -44.36
C LYS A 28 16.31 4.80 -45.05
N MET A 29 17.11 5.81 -44.74
CA MET A 29 16.97 7.15 -45.34
C MET A 29 17.14 7.14 -46.87
N SER A 30 17.88 6.17 -47.42
CA SER A 30 17.97 5.94 -48.87
C SER A 30 16.60 5.63 -49.48
N ASP A 31 15.79 4.83 -48.80
CA ASP A 31 14.48 4.39 -49.30
C ASP A 31 13.49 5.56 -49.26
N VAL A 32 13.52 6.36 -48.19
CA VAL A 32 12.73 7.59 -48.08
C VAL A 32 13.08 8.58 -49.20
N LYS A 33 14.37 8.73 -49.51
CA LYS A 33 14.81 9.58 -50.64
C LYS A 33 14.36 9.01 -51.98
N SER A 34 14.36 7.69 -52.16
CA SER A 34 13.85 7.03 -53.37
C SER A 34 12.37 7.31 -53.55
N TRP A 35 11.57 7.16 -52.49
CA TRP A 35 10.13 7.42 -52.54
C TRP A 35 9.80 8.88 -52.87
N ILE A 36 10.60 9.82 -52.37
CA ILE A 36 10.44 11.23 -52.73
C ILE A 36 10.78 11.45 -54.21
N LYS A 37 11.86 10.84 -54.70
CA LYS A 37 12.28 10.93 -56.11
C LYS A 37 11.28 10.28 -57.06
N GLU A 38 10.66 9.18 -56.65
CA GLU A 38 9.60 8.46 -57.36
C GLU A 38 8.23 9.17 -57.29
N GLY A 39 8.15 10.31 -56.58
CA GLY A 39 6.92 11.10 -56.46
C GLY A 39 5.89 10.54 -55.48
N LYS A 40 6.23 9.49 -54.72
CA LYS A 40 5.35 8.91 -53.70
C LYS A 40 5.09 9.87 -52.54
N TYR A 41 6.05 10.76 -52.26
CA TYR A 41 5.90 11.88 -51.34
C TYR A 41 6.52 13.13 -51.97
N ALA A 42 5.83 14.27 -51.93
CA ALA A 42 6.35 15.49 -52.59
C ALA A 42 7.55 16.10 -51.87
N SER A 43 7.72 15.80 -50.57
CA SER A 43 8.85 16.25 -49.77
C SER A 43 9.10 15.35 -48.57
N PHE A 44 10.24 15.52 -47.90
CA PHE A 44 10.49 14.86 -46.61
C PHE A 44 9.47 15.30 -45.54
N PHE A 45 8.93 16.52 -45.66
CA PHE A 45 7.88 17.01 -44.78
C PHE A 45 6.56 16.26 -44.99
N ASP A 46 6.17 16.00 -46.24
CA ASP A 46 4.98 15.20 -46.55
C ASP A 46 5.13 13.75 -46.11
N PHE A 47 6.32 13.17 -46.31
CA PHE A 47 6.64 11.85 -45.76
C PHE A 47 6.49 11.85 -44.23
N HIS A 48 7.09 12.81 -43.53
CA HIS A 48 6.99 12.91 -42.08
C HIS A 48 5.55 13.06 -41.59
N ARG A 49 4.74 13.88 -42.27
CA ARG A 49 3.31 14.06 -41.96
C ARG A 49 2.52 12.77 -42.17
N SER A 50 2.85 11.98 -43.19
CA SER A 50 2.18 10.70 -43.47
C SER A 50 2.40 9.63 -42.40
N LEU A 51 3.43 9.78 -41.56
CA LEU A 51 3.68 8.91 -40.41
C LEU A 51 2.80 9.26 -39.19
N GLY A 52 1.86 10.21 -39.33
CA GLY A 52 1.05 10.87 -38.28
C GLY A 52 0.15 9.99 -37.39
N PHE A 53 0.37 8.68 -37.32
CA PHE A 53 -0.38 7.76 -36.48
C PHE A 53 -0.23 8.00 -34.96
N ALA A 54 0.70 8.84 -34.52
CA ALA A 54 0.94 9.11 -33.10
C ALA A 54 0.12 10.28 -32.52
N PHE A 55 -0.62 11.01 -33.35
CA PHE A 55 -1.20 12.31 -32.96
C PHE A 55 -2.72 12.44 -33.14
N ASP A 56 -3.37 11.41 -33.69
CA ASP A 56 -4.83 11.33 -33.79
C ASP A 56 -5.38 10.40 -32.71
N SER A 57 -6.21 10.94 -31.80
CA SER A 57 -6.79 10.15 -30.71
C SER A 57 -8.11 9.52 -31.14
N LYS A 58 -8.08 8.22 -31.50
CA LYS A 58 -9.32 7.46 -31.79
C LYS A 58 -10.33 7.47 -30.63
N LEU A 59 -9.87 7.60 -29.38
CA LEU A 59 -10.72 7.64 -28.20
C LEU A 59 -11.51 8.94 -28.07
N ARG A 60 -10.92 10.07 -28.48
CA ARG A 60 -11.54 11.41 -28.35
C ARG A 60 -12.12 11.92 -29.68
N GLY A 61 -11.79 11.28 -30.80
CA GLY A 61 -12.17 11.73 -32.13
C GLY A 61 -11.50 13.05 -32.56
N THR A 62 -10.35 13.39 -31.97
CA THR A 62 -9.65 14.67 -32.20
C THR A 62 -8.30 14.47 -32.87
N SER A 63 -7.91 15.45 -33.69
CA SER A 63 -6.59 15.52 -34.34
C SER A 63 -5.70 16.55 -33.65
N ILE A 64 -4.38 16.46 -33.82
CA ILE A 64 -3.44 17.46 -33.27
C ILE A 64 -3.65 18.88 -33.81
N THR A 65 -4.28 19.02 -34.97
CA THR A 65 -4.61 20.32 -35.58
C THR A 65 -5.53 21.13 -34.67
N ASP A 66 -6.45 20.46 -33.97
CA ASP A 66 -7.40 21.08 -33.04
C ASP A 66 -6.68 21.61 -31.78
N ASP A 67 -5.64 20.91 -31.33
CA ASP A 67 -4.80 21.32 -30.21
C ASP A 67 -3.91 22.52 -30.56
N TYR A 68 -3.43 22.63 -31.80
CA TYR A 68 -2.59 23.76 -32.22
C TYR A 68 -3.38 25.08 -32.28
N GLU A 69 -4.59 25.08 -32.85
CA GLU A 69 -5.44 26.28 -32.87
C GLU A 69 -5.86 26.69 -31.45
N ARG A 70 -6.14 25.72 -30.59
CA ARG A 70 -6.38 25.99 -29.16
C ARG A 70 -5.15 26.63 -28.50
N VAL A 71 -3.94 26.13 -28.77
CA VAL A 71 -2.71 26.68 -28.20
C VAL A 71 -2.45 28.10 -28.72
N LYS A 72 -2.69 28.40 -30.00
CA LYS A 72 -2.62 29.78 -30.52
C LYS A 72 -3.58 30.71 -29.80
N PHE A 73 -4.84 30.31 -29.65
CA PHE A 73 -5.83 31.08 -28.93
C PHE A 73 -5.38 31.37 -27.48
N VAL A 74 -4.90 30.34 -26.78
CA VAL A 74 -4.39 30.47 -25.41
C VAL A 74 -3.17 31.39 -25.36
N TRP A 75 -2.27 31.29 -26.35
CA TRP A 75 -1.08 32.12 -26.44
C TRP A 75 -1.43 33.60 -26.52
N ASP A 76 -2.37 33.95 -27.39
CA ASP A 76 -2.80 35.33 -27.58
C ASP A 76 -3.67 35.82 -26.41
N TYR A 77 -4.64 35.01 -25.97
CA TYR A 77 -5.60 35.38 -24.92
C TYR A 77 -4.95 35.60 -23.56
N TYR A 78 -3.97 34.75 -23.19
CA TYR A 78 -3.25 34.88 -21.92
C TYR A 78 -1.94 35.68 -22.06
N GLU A 79 -1.71 36.33 -23.22
CA GLU A 79 -0.51 37.13 -23.52
C GLU A 79 0.81 36.40 -23.20
N ILE A 80 0.86 35.13 -23.59
CA ILE A 80 1.99 34.24 -23.29
C ILE A 80 3.22 34.73 -24.04
N LYS A 81 4.33 34.93 -23.33
CA LYS A 81 5.56 35.51 -23.90
C LYS A 81 6.60 34.45 -24.24
N SER A 82 6.47 33.25 -23.69
CA SER A 82 7.43 32.17 -23.88
C SER A 82 6.78 30.79 -23.75
N ILE A 83 7.45 29.78 -24.32
CA ILE A 83 7.04 28.37 -24.17
C ILE A 83 7.02 27.95 -22.69
N LYS A 84 7.87 28.56 -21.85
CA LYS A 84 7.86 28.32 -20.40
C LYS A 84 6.55 28.78 -19.78
N ASP A 85 6.03 29.94 -20.18
CA ASP A 85 4.77 30.47 -19.67
C ASP A 85 3.58 29.61 -20.11
N LEU A 86 3.60 29.11 -21.35
CA LEU A 86 2.64 28.11 -21.84
C LEU A 86 2.68 26.82 -21.02
N LEU A 87 3.88 26.35 -20.67
CA LEU A 87 4.04 25.15 -19.85
C LEU A 87 3.54 25.36 -18.42
N ILE A 88 3.72 26.56 -17.86
CA ILE A 88 3.17 26.93 -16.54
C ILE A 88 1.63 26.90 -16.60
N TRP A 89 1.03 27.51 -17.61
CA TRP A 89 -0.42 27.50 -17.80
C TRP A 89 -0.95 26.07 -17.93
N TYR A 90 -0.33 25.24 -18.79
CA TYR A 90 -0.72 23.85 -19.01
C TYR A 90 -0.68 23.05 -17.72
N ASN A 91 0.42 23.11 -16.97
CA ASN A 91 0.54 22.39 -15.69
C ASN A 91 -0.48 22.90 -14.66
N ASN A 92 -0.79 24.20 -14.65
CA ASN A 92 -1.80 24.75 -13.74
C ASN A 92 -3.21 24.22 -14.01
N LEU A 93 -3.53 23.86 -15.27
CA LEU A 93 -4.83 23.23 -15.59
C LEU A 93 -5.02 21.90 -14.87
N ASP A 94 -3.95 21.14 -14.60
CA ASP A 94 -4.01 19.88 -13.86
C ASP A 94 -3.86 20.10 -12.35
N VAL A 95 -2.94 20.98 -11.94
CA VAL A 95 -2.63 21.22 -10.52
C VAL A 95 -3.78 21.92 -9.77
N VAL A 96 -4.48 22.87 -10.40
CA VAL A 96 -5.56 23.61 -9.74
C VAL A 96 -6.75 22.71 -9.37
N PRO A 97 -7.30 21.89 -10.28
CA PRO A 97 -8.32 20.90 -9.91
C PRO A 97 -7.82 19.88 -8.88
N PHE A 98 -6.57 19.41 -9.02
CA PHE A 98 -5.99 18.44 -8.09
C PHE A 98 -5.90 19.00 -6.65
N THR A 99 -5.46 20.25 -6.50
CA THR A 99 -5.42 20.91 -5.18
C THR A 99 -6.81 21.14 -4.58
N LYS A 100 -7.84 21.40 -5.41
CA LYS A 100 -9.24 21.45 -4.94
C LYS A 100 -9.71 20.09 -4.44
N ALA A 101 -9.39 19.01 -5.16
CA ALA A 101 -9.73 17.64 -4.75
C ALA A 101 -9.05 17.25 -3.43
N ILE A 102 -7.76 17.57 -3.26
CA ILE A 102 -7.01 17.37 -2.01
C ILE A 102 -7.68 18.08 -0.83
N LYS A 103 -8.07 19.35 -1.03
CA LYS A 103 -8.74 20.13 0.02
C LYS A 103 -10.05 19.47 0.43
N ALA A 104 -10.88 19.05 -0.54
CA ALA A 104 -12.13 18.36 -0.25
C ALA A 104 -11.91 17.02 0.49
N GLN A 105 -10.94 16.20 0.06
CA GLN A 105 -10.58 14.96 0.75
C GLN A 105 -10.05 15.19 2.16
N ARG A 106 -9.21 16.21 2.36
CA ARG A 106 -8.73 16.60 3.69
C ARG A 106 -9.90 16.95 4.62
N GLU A 107 -10.87 17.74 4.15
CA GLU A 107 -12.05 18.09 4.96
C GLU A 107 -12.93 16.89 5.28
N LEU A 108 -12.96 15.84 4.44
CA LEU A 108 -13.62 14.59 4.77
C LEU A 108 -12.93 13.85 5.94
N PHE A 109 -11.62 13.63 5.84
CA PHE A 109 -10.88 12.86 6.87
C PHE A 109 -10.75 13.58 8.21
N LYS A 110 -10.72 14.92 8.19
CA LYS A 110 -10.81 15.73 9.42
C LYS A 110 -12.04 15.43 10.27
N ARG A 111 -13.17 15.03 9.66
CA ARG A 111 -14.39 14.65 10.41
C ARG A 111 -14.17 13.44 11.31
N PHE A 112 -13.15 12.64 11.00
CA PHE A 112 -12.73 11.46 11.75
C PHE A 112 -11.49 11.70 12.62
N ASP A 113 -11.11 12.97 12.80
CA ASP A 113 -9.91 13.39 13.53
C ASP A 113 -8.61 12.76 12.95
N LEU A 114 -8.55 12.67 11.61
CA LEU A 114 -7.39 12.15 10.87
C LEU A 114 -6.75 13.23 9.99
N ASP A 115 -5.43 13.35 10.08
CA ASP A 115 -4.63 14.12 9.14
C ASP A 115 -4.29 13.29 7.91
N MET A 116 -4.73 13.75 6.74
CA MET A 116 -4.60 13.01 5.48
C MET A 116 -3.13 12.73 5.08
N PHE A 117 -2.17 13.52 5.56
CA PHE A 117 -0.76 13.41 5.20
C PHE A 117 0.11 12.77 6.28
N ALA A 118 -0.31 12.86 7.55
CA ALA A 118 0.43 12.30 8.68
C ALA A 118 -0.10 10.93 9.12
N ASP A 119 -1.42 10.73 9.06
CA ASP A 119 -2.05 9.55 9.63
C ASP A 119 -2.16 8.36 8.67
N GLY A 120 -1.96 8.55 7.37
CA GLY A 120 -2.01 7.45 6.41
C GLY A 120 -0.98 7.61 5.32
N VAL A 121 -0.35 6.50 4.95
CA VAL A 121 0.56 6.46 3.79
C VAL A 121 -0.24 6.58 2.48
N SER A 122 -1.53 6.23 2.49
CA SER A 122 -2.44 6.26 1.36
C SER A 122 -3.88 6.51 1.79
N LEU A 123 -4.74 6.91 0.84
CA LEU A 123 -6.18 7.08 1.09
C LEU A 123 -6.84 5.78 1.61
N PRO A 124 -6.56 4.58 1.07
CA PRO A 124 -7.04 3.33 1.66
C PRO A 124 -6.59 3.13 3.11
N GLY A 125 -5.36 3.51 3.48
CA GLY A 125 -4.89 3.42 4.86
C GLY A 125 -5.66 4.35 5.82
N LEU A 126 -6.04 5.54 5.36
CA LEU A 126 -6.92 6.43 6.13
C LEU A 126 -8.34 5.86 6.23
N SER A 127 -8.89 5.36 5.12
CA SER A 127 -10.21 4.71 5.12
C SER A 127 -10.25 3.48 6.03
N GLU A 128 -9.15 2.72 6.10
CA GLU A 128 -9.00 1.62 7.04
C GLU A 128 -9.00 2.12 8.49
N LYS A 129 -8.30 3.22 8.80
CA LYS A 129 -8.37 3.85 10.13
C LYS A 129 -9.77 4.32 10.50
N VAL A 130 -10.51 4.94 9.56
CA VAL A 130 -11.91 5.35 9.75
C VAL A 130 -12.81 4.14 10.01
N MET A 131 -12.67 3.09 9.18
CA MET A 131 -13.38 1.82 9.35
C MET A 131 -13.11 1.27 10.75
N TYR A 132 -11.85 1.24 11.15
CA TYR A 132 -11.45 0.81 12.47
C TYR A 132 -12.05 1.66 13.58
N GLN A 133 -11.95 2.98 13.55
CA GLN A 133 -12.58 3.86 14.57
C GLN A 133 -14.08 3.58 14.71
N THR A 134 -14.78 3.40 13.58
CA THR A 134 -16.21 3.12 13.55
C THR A 134 -16.51 1.74 14.15
N CYS A 135 -15.79 0.71 13.73
CA CYS A 135 -15.98 -0.65 14.23
C CYS A 135 -15.50 -0.82 15.68
N PHE A 136 -14.50 -0.04 16.12
CA PHE A 136 -13.92 -0.12 17.46
C PHE A 136 -14.87 0.37 18.54
N ASN A 137 -15.68 1.39 18.24
CA ASN A 137 -16.71 1.88 19.15
C ASN A 137 -17.83 0.86 19.41
N ILE A 138 -17.96 -0.18 18.56
CA ILE A 138 -19.02 -1.19 18.61
C ILE A 138 -18.49 -2.54 19.12
N LEU A 139 -17.21 -2.63 19.48
CA LEU A 139 -16.65 -3.89 19.97
C LEU A 139 -17.37 -4.35 21.24
N GLN A 140 -17.90 -5.56 21.19
CA GLN A 140 -18.37 -6.23 22.40
C GLN A 140 -17.24 -7.05 23.02
N TYR A 141 -17.26 -7.13 24.33
CA TYR A 141 -16.36 -7.98 25.08
C TYR A 141 -17.02 -9.34 25.32
N PRO A 142 -16.26 -10.44 25.31
CA PRO A 142 -16.77 -11.73 25.71
C PRO A 142 -17.37 -11.66 27.12
N ASP A 143 -18.47 -12.38 27.32
CA ASP A 143 -19.06 -12.51 28.66
C ASP A 143 -18.03 -13.11 29.63
N LYS A 144 -18.04 -12.59 30.86
CA LYS A 144 -17.13 -12.99 31.95
C LYS A 144 -17.88 -13.82 33.00
N LYS A 145 -18.85 -14.61 32.56
CA LYS A 145 -19.58 -15.56 33.41
C LYS A 145 -18.60 -16.57 34.02
N PRO A 146 -18.49 -16.65 35.36
CA PRO A 146 -17.59 -17.58 36.04
C PRO A 146 -17.77 -19.03 35.58
N ALA A 147 -16.68 -19.80 35.54
CA ALA A 147 -16.74 -21.24 35.32
C ALA A 147 -16.85 -22.01 36.65
N ASN A 148 -17.12 -23.31 36.56
CA ASN A 148 -17.14 -24.19 37.72
C ASN A 148 -15.76 -24.28 38.36
N ALA A 149 -15.72 -24.29 39.69
CA ALA A 149 -14.46 -24.38 40.43
C ALA A 149 -13.78 -25.73 40.19
N PHE A 150 -12.45 -25.70 40.00
CA PHE A 150 -11.62 -26.89 39.91
C PHE A 150 -10.21 -26.60 40.42
N GLN A 151 -9.45 -27.66 40.70
CA GLN A 151 -8.03 -27.58 41.08
C GLN A 151 -7.15 -27.74 39.85
N PHE A 152 -6.08 -26.95 39.77
CA PHE A 152 -5.15 -26.99 38.66
C PHE A 152 -4.50 -28.38 38.55
N PRO A 153 -4.43 -28.98 37.35
CA PRO A 153 -3.92 -30.33 37.17
C PRO A 153 -2.41 -30.43 37.46
N ALA A 154 -2.05 -31.10 38.56
CA ALA A 154 -0.65 -31.30 38.96
C ALA A 154 0.22 -31.98 37.88
N LYS A 155 -0.38 -32.84 37.04
CA LYS A 155 0.29 -33.49 35.89
C LYS A 155 0.97 -32.51 34.93
N ARG A 156 0.51 -31.25 34.84
CA ARG A 156 1.10 -30.24 33.94
C ARG A 156 2.39 -29.61 34.48
N MET A 157 2.64 -29.69 35.80
CA MET A 157 3.79 -29.05 36.46
C MET A 157 5.12 -29.55 35.94
N ALA A 158 5.25 -30.87 35.73
CA ALA A 158 6.46 -31.48 35.20
C ALA A 158 6.83 -30.91 33.81
N GLY A 159 5.83 -30.67 32.96
CA GLY A 159 6.03 -30.08 31.64
C GLY A 159 6.59 -28.65 31.70
N TYR A 160 6.07 -27.81 32.60
CA TYR A 160 6.56 -26.44 32.76
C TYR A 160 8.01 -26.39 33.28
N LYS A 161 8.33 -27.25 34.26
CA LYS A 161 9.68 -27.37 34.82
C LYS A 161 10.70 -27.76 33.74
N SER A 162 10.37 -28.75 32.90
CA SER A 162 11.24 -29.19 31.80
C SER A 162 11.42 -28.11 30.72
N GLN A 163 10.36 -27.36 30.39
CA GLN A 163 10.46 -26.26 29.41
C GLN A 163 11.39 -25.14 29.87
N ASP A 164 11.29 -24.76 31.15
CA ASP A 164 12.10 -23.69 31.70
C ASP A 164 13.55 -24.13 31.87
N ALA A 165 13.79 -25.37 32.31
CA ALA A 165 15.13 -25.95 32.38
C ALA A 165 15.81 -25.95 30.99
N LYS A 166 15.12 -26.42 29.95
CA LYS A 166 15.65 -26.43 28.57
C LYS A 166 16.02 -25.04 28.06
N ALA A 167 15.26 -24.02 28.44
CA ALA A 167 15.50 -22.64 28.04
C ALA A 167 16.33 -21.82 29.04
N LYS A 168 16.91 -22.47 30.07
CA LYS A 168 17.70 -21.84 31.14
C LYS A 168 16.95 -20.71 31.88
N ARG A 169 15.65 -20.88 32.12
CA ARG A 169 14.77 -19.94 32.84
C ARG A 169 14.50 -20.42 34.27
N LYS A 170 14.32 -19.49 35.22
CA LYS A 170 14.02 -19.81 36.63
C LYS A 170 12.61 -20.39 36.76
N PHE A 171 12.45 -21.42 37.58
CA PHE A 171 11.17 -22.01 37.94
C PHE A 171 10.92 -21.82 39.44
N GLY A 172 9.79 -21.24 39.82
CA GLY A 172 9.41 -20.95 41.21
C GLY A 172 7.91 -20.97 41.46
N MET A 173 7.13 -21.48 40.52
CA MET A 173 5.67 -21.57 40.60
C MET A 173 5.21 -22.73 41.48
N THR A 174 4.20 -22.50 42.33
CA THR A 174 3.55 -23.55 43.13
C THR A 174 2.14 -23.88 42.62
N LEU A 175 1.65 -25.08 42.95
CA LEU A 175 0.27 -25.49 42.62
C LEU A 175 -0.75 -24.62 43.37
N GLU A 176 -0.46 -24.29 44.62
CA GLU A 176 -1.28 -23.40 45.46
C GLU A 176 -1.40 -21.99 44.84
N HIS A 177 -0.30 -21.47 44.28
CA HIS A 177 -0.32 -20.19 43.56
C HIS A 177 -1.22 -20.26 42.33
N LEU A 178 -1.14 -21.34 41.54
CA LEU A 178 -2.02 -21.54 40.37
C LEU A 178 -3.50 -21.65 40.75
N ASN A 179 -3.83 -22.35 41.83
CA ASN A 179 -5.20 -22.45 42.35
C ASN A 179 -5.71 -21.08 42.83
N THR A 180 -4.86 -20.31 43.49
CA THR A 180 -5.14 -18.91 43.88
C THR A 180 -5.42 -18.05 42.64
N LEU A 181 -4.63 -18.20 41.56
CA LEU A 181 -4.84 -17.48 40.31
C LEU A 181 -6.14 -17.90 39.60
N LEU A 182 -6.49 -19.19 39.61
CA LEU A 182 -7.76 -19.69 39.07
C LEU A 182 -8.96 -19.03 39.77
N GLN A 183 -8.95 -18.99 41.10
CA GLN A 183 -10.00 -18.33 41.89
C GLN A 183 -10.08 -16.83 41.57
N LYS A 184 -8.94 -16.12 41.57
CA LYS A 184 -8.87 -14.69 41.23
C LYS A 184 -9.39 -14.39 39.81
N GLN A 185 -9.14 -15.29 38.87
CA GLN A 185 -9.60 -15.19 37.48
C GLN A 185 -11.02 -15.73 37.26
N LYS A 186 -11.74 -16.14 38.31
CA LYS A 186 -13.09 -16.73 38.21
C LYS A 186 -13.14 -17.96 37.29
N TYR A 187 -12.04 -18.70 37.23
CA TYR A 187 -11.86 -19.88 36.38
C TYR A 187 -12.01 -19.57 34.87
N LEU A 188 -11.67 -18.35 34.46
CA LEU A 188 -11.68 -17.91 33.07
C LEU A 188 -10.27 -17.79 32.50
N CYS A 189 -10.14 -18.03 31.20
CA CYS A 189 -8.92 -17.77 30.48
C CYS A 189 -8.58 -16.28 30.53
N GLY A 190 -7.39 -15.93 30.99
CA GLY A 190 -6.93 -14.54 31.08
C GLY A 190 -6.68 -13.84 29.74
N LEU A 191 -6.86 -14.55 28.61
CA LEU A 191 -6.66 -14.05 27.25
C LEU A 191 -7.97 -13.92 26.46
N CYS A 192 -8.82 -14.95 26.49
CA CYS A 192 -10.07 -14.98 25.71
C CYS A 192 -11.35 -15.09 26.54
N TYR A 193 -11.24 -15.17 27.87
CA TYR A 193 -12.36 -15.32 28.80
C TYR A 193 -13.22 -16.58 28.63
N CYS A 194 -12.79 -17.58 27.86
CA CYS A 194 -13.47 -18.87 27.83
C CYS A 194 -13.42 -19.53 29.22
N GLN A 195 -14.48 -20.27 29.55
CA GLN A 195 -14.54 -21.08 30.76
C GLN A 195 -13.46 -22.16 30.74
N LEU A 196 -12.69 -22.24 31.82
CA LEU A 196 -11.63 -23.23 31.98
C LEU A 196 -12.15 -24.47 32.68
N THR A 197 -11.51 -25.59 32.37
CA THR A 197 -11.66 -26.89 33.02
C THR A 197 -10.26 -27.42 33.33
N ALA A 198 -10.18 -28.47 34.16
CA ALA A 198 -8.90 -29.11 34.48
C ALA A 198 -8.12 -29.54 33.23
N ASP A 199 -8.80 -29.94 32.15
CA ASP A 199 -8.13 -30.35 30.91
C ASP A 199 -7.73 -29.19 30.01
N THR A 200 -8.42 -28.05 30.09
CA THR A 200 -8.20 -26.91 29.19
C THR A 200 -7.31 -25.82 29.78
N ALA A 201 -7.14 -25.78 31.11
CA ALA A 201 -6.32 -24.79 31.78
C ALA A 201 -4.81 -25.00 31.56
N SER A 202 -4.09 -23.89 31.47
CA SER A 202 -2.63 -23.85 31.32
C SER A 202 -2.04 -22.62 32.02
N ALA A 203 -0.81 -22.74 32.51
CA ALA A 203 -0.02 -21.62 33.00
C ALA A 203 0.71 -20.97 31.82
N ASP A 204 0.47 -19.68 31.60
CA ASP A 204 1.06 -18.90 30.51
C ASP A 204 1.95 -17.79 31.09
N ARG A 205 3.13 -17.59 30.51
CA ARG A 205 4.14 -16.67 31.03
C ARG A 205 3.81 -15.24 30.62
N ILE A 206 3.63 -14.32 31.55
CA ILE A 206 3.35 -12.91 31.22
C ILE A 206 4.47 -12.34 30.33
N ASN A 207 5.72 -12.50 30.78
CA ASN A 207 6.93 -12.21 30.03
C ASN A 207 7.60 -13.53 29.60
N ASN A 208 7.74 -13.72 28.29
CA ASN A 208 8.31 -14.92 27.69
C ASN A 208 9.82 -15.10 27.95
N ASN A 209 10.52 -14.04 28.34
CA ASN A 209 11.95 -14.07 28.68
C ASN A 209 12.18 -14.57 30.12
N LEU A 210 11.16 -14.51 30.97
CA LEU A 210 11.20 -15.01 32.34
C LEU A 210 10.58 -16.41 32.40
N GLY A 211 10.94 -17.21 33.40
CA GLY A 211 10.33 -18.54 33.59
C GLY A 211 9.03 -18.48 34.37
N HIS A 212 8.50 -19.64 34.76
CA HIS A 212 7.31 -19.75 35.60
C HIS A 212 7.69 -19.44 37.05
N ILE A 213 7.61 -18.16 37.40
CA ILE A 213 7.81 -17.62 38.75
C ILE A 213 6.56 -16.85 39.17
N ASP A 214 6.32 -16.77 40.47
CA ASP A 214 5.21 -16.01 41.01
C ASP A 214 5.23 -14.56 40.52
N GLY A 215 4.08 -14.05 40.09
CA GLY A 215 3.95 -12.74 39.45
C GLY A 215 4.24 -12.70 37.95
N ASN A 216 4.80 -13.75 37.34
CA ASN A 216 4.99 -13.86 35.88
C ASN A 216 4.01 -14.84 35.21
N ILE A 217 2.91 -15.20 35.86
CA ILE A 217 1.99 -16.24 35.38
C ILE A 217 0.59 -15.67 35.21
N LEU A 218 -0.03 -16.01 34.08
CA LEU A 218 -1.43 -15.81 33.78
C LEU A 218 -2.05 -17.17 33.47
N VAL A 219 -3.18 -17.52 34.08
CA VAL A 219 -3.86 -18.76 33.70
C VAL A 219 -4.61 -18.54 32.39
N SER A 220 -4.30 -19.33 31.36
CA SER A 220 -4.94 -19.25 30.04
C SER A 220 -5.35 -20.64 29.54
N CYS A 221 -6.25 -20.71 28.57
CA CYS A 221 -6.56 -21.99 27.95
C CYS A 221 -5.40 -22.45 27.07
N VAL A 222 -5.19 -23.77 26.96
CA VAL A 222 -4.12 -24.37 26.15
C VAL A 222 -4.10 -23.81 24.72
N LYS A 223 -5.28 -23.62 24.10
CA LYS A 223 -5.40 -23.05 22.76
C LYS A 223 -4.80 -21.64 22.66
N CYS A 224 -5.05 -20.78 23.64
CA CYS A 224 -4.52 -19.42 23.65
C CYS A 224 -3.02 -19.40 23.94
N ASN A 225 -2.55 -20.20 24.90
CA ASN A 225 -1.13 -20.30 25.24
C ASN A 225 -0.30 -20.71 24.02
N THR A 226 -0.69 -21.78 23.33
CA THR A 226 -0.03 -22.25 22.12
C THR A 226 -0.08 -21.22 20.98
N ALA A 227 -1.22 -20.53 20.81
CA ALA A 227 -1.39 -19.54 19.75
C ALA A 227 -0.66 -18.21 20.01
N ARG A 228 -0.39 -17.87 21.28
CA ARG A 228 0.26 -16.60 21.64
C ARG A 228 1.73 -16.56 21.26
N LYS A 229 2.43 -17.69 21.34
CA LYS A 229 3.87 -17.79 21.07
C LYS A 229 4.64 -16.74 21.89
N ASP A 230 5.34 -15.83 21.21
CA ASP A 230 6.14 -14.75 21.77
C ASP A 230 5.39 -13.41 21.87
N MET A 231 4.15 -13.34 21.37
CA MET A 231 3.38 -12.09 21.31
C MET A 231 3.03 -11.56 22.71
N SER A 232 3.07 -10.23 22.85
CA SER A 232 2.73 -9.58 24.11
C SER A 232 1.28 -9.86 24.53
N LEU A 233 1.01 -9.90 25.84
CA LEU A 233 -0.35 -10.10 26.34
C LEU A 233 -1.34 -9.08 25.80
N LYS A 234 -0.94 -7.80 25.74
CA LYS A 234 -1.77 -6.71 25.22
C LYS A 234 -2.12 -6.95 23.75
N GLY A 235 -1.12 -7.25 22.92
CA GLY A 235 -1.33 -7.57 21.51
C GLY A 235 -2.22 -8.80 21.31
N PHE A 236 -2.01 -9.85 22.11
CA PHE A 236 -2.81 -11.08 22.01
C PHE A 236 -4.25 -10.92 22.47
N ARG A 237 -4.49 -10.21 23.57
CA ARG A 237 -5.85 -9.86 24.01
C ARG A 237 -6.59 -9.04 22.96
N TYR A 238 -5.90 -8.09 22.35
CA TYR A 238 -6.46 -7.30 21.26
C TYR A 238 -6.81 -8.17 20.04
N LYS A 239 -5.90 -9.05 19.62
CA LYS A 239 -6.16 -10.03 18.55
C LYS A 239 -7.39 -10.90 18.88
N LYS A 240 -7.52 -11.39 20.12
CA LYS A 240 -8.68 -12.19 20.56
C LYS A 240 -9.99 -11.41 20.56
N LEU A 241 -9.94 -10.13 20.94
CA LEU A 241 -11.11 -9.24 20.89
C LEU A 241 -11.57 -9.01 19.44
N LEU A 242 -10.61 -8.84 18.52
CA LEU A 242 -10.90 -8.75 17.08
C LEU A 242 -11.47 -10.05 16.51
N GLU A 243 -10.91 -11.21 16.88
CA GLU A 243 -11.43 -12.52 16.49
C GLU A 243 -12.87 -12.72 16.99
N PHE A 244 -13.17 -12.33 18.23
CA PHE A 244 -14.51 -12.43 18.82
C PHE A 244 -15.55 -11.56 18.10
N ASN A 245 -15.15 -10.40 17.58
CA ASN A 245 -16.02 -9.51 16.82
C ASN A 245 -15.82 -9.67 15.29
N SER A 246 -15.19 -10.74 14.82
CA SER A 246 -14.82 -10.90 13.40
C SER A 246 -16.03 -10.95 12.46
N ASP A 247 -17.20 -11.28 12.98
CA ASP A 247 -18.49 -11.22 12.29
C ASP A 247 -19.08 -9.81 12.23
N ARG A 248 -18.71 -8.92 13.15
CA ARG A 248 -19.26 -7.56 13.32
C ARG A 248 -18.37 -6.44 12.81
N LEU A 249 -17.06 -6.67 12.76
CA LEU A 249 -16.06 -5.73 12.28
C LEU A 249 -16.18 -5.43 10.77
N VAL A 250 -17.12 -6.07 10.06
CA VAL A 250 -17.28 -6.00 8.61
C VAL A 250 -18.77 -5.90 8.27
N TYR A 251 -19.36 -4.74 8.54
CA TYR A 251 -20.70 -4.39 8.04
C TYR A 251 -20.72 -3.01 7.37
N SER A 252 -19.68 -2.69 6.60
CA SER A 252 -19.75 -1.57 5.62
C SER A 252 -19.97 -2.04 4.19
N ILE A 253 -19.82 -3.35 3.94
CA ILE A 253 -20.27 -4.04 2.73
C ILE A 253 -21.21 -5.12 3.26
N ASP A 254 -22.45 -5.15 2.78
CA ASP A 254 -23.56 -5.84 3.41
C ASP A 254 -23.28 -7.31 3.75
N LYS A 255 -24.01 -7.85 4.74
CA LYS A 255 -23.83 -9.23 5.26
C LYS A 255 -23.85 -10.30 4.16
N GLU A 256 -24.57 -10.04 3.08
CA GLU A 256 -24.71 -10.89 1.90
C GLU A 256 -23.38 -11.05 1.14
N GLU A 257 -22.51 -10.04 1.16
CA GLU A 257 -21.28 -9.97 0.37
C GLU A 257 -19.99 -10.15 1.20
N LYS A 258 -20.10 -10.75 2.39
CA LYS A 258 -18.97 -11.02 3.30
C LYS A 258 -17.80 -11.77 2.64
N ASN A 259 -18.07 -12.58 1.61
CA ASN A 259 -17.04 -13.29 0.85
C ASN A 259 -16.12 -12.33 0.09
N ILE A 260 -16.67 -11.25 -0.46
CA ILE A 260 -15.95 -10.25 -1.25
C ILE A 260 -14.96 -9.52 -0.36
N TYR A 261 -15.39 -9.07 0.82
CA TYR A 261 -14.48 -8.46 1.80
C TYR A 261 -13.33 -9.39 2.19
N SER A 262 -13.65 -10.66 2.50
CA SER A 262 -12.63 -11.63 2.92
C SER A 262 -11.59 -11.86 1.83
N LYS A 263 -12.03 -11.93 0.56
CA LYS A 263 -11.15 -11.99 -0.61
C LYS A 263 -10.36 -10.69 -0.80
N MET A 264 -10.98 -9.52 -0.69
CA MET A 264 -10.28 -8.23 -0.80
C MET A 264 -9.20 -8.13 0.27
N LYS A 265 -9.51 -8.39 1.54
CA LYS A 265 -8.55 -8.34 2.65
C LYS A 265 -7.40 -9.32 2.49
N ALA A 266 -7.68 -10.55 2.04
CA ALA A 266 -6.63 -11.54 1.78
C ALA A 266 -5.71 -11.13 0.61
N ASN A 267 -6.21 -10.30 -0.31
CA ASN A 267 -5.49 -9.85 -1.50
C ASN A 267 -4.98 -8.40 -1.40
N ILE A 268 -5.24 -7.68 -0.31
CA ILE A 268 -4.57 -6.42 0.02
C ILE A 268 -3.14 -6.77 0.48
N ALA A 269 -2.28 -7.02 -0.50
CA ALA A 269 -0.84 -7.04 -0.31
C ALA A 269 -0.34 -5.60 -0.36
N GLY A 270 0.51 -5.23 0.60
CA GLY A 270 0.96 -3.87 0.87
C GLY A 270 1.21 -3.04 -0.40
N GLY A 271 0.61 -1.84 -0.43
CA GLY A 271 0.93 -0.84 -1.43
C GLY A 271 2.44 -0.59 -1.43
N PRO A 272 3.04 -0.29 -2.60
CA PRO A 272 4.47 -0.14 -2.70
C PRO A 272 4.95 0.91 -1.70
N SER A 273 5.76 0.49 -0.72
CA SER A 273 6.38 1.37 0.28
C SER A 273 7.46 2.21 -0.41
N ILE A 274 7.01 3.18 -1.20
CA ILE A 274 7.87 4.15 -1.86
C ILE A 274 8.07 5.27 -0.84
N ILE A 275 9.31 5.40 -0.34
CA ILE A 275 9.70 6.53 0.50
C ILE A 275 9.79 7.77 -0.41
N PHE A 276 9.36 8.96 0.01
CA PHE A 276 9.47 10.20 -0.79
C PHE A 276 10.32 11.24 -0.07
N ASN A 277 11.30 11.82 -0.75
CA ASN A 277 12.10 12.95 -0.21
C ASN A 277 11.67 14.21 -0.97
N ARG A 278 11.44 15.32 -0.24
CA ARG A 278 10.99 16.60 -0.82
C ARG A 278 11.99 17.22 -1.80
N TYR A 279 13.26 16.82 -1.72
CA TYR A 279 14.34 17.30 -2.56
C TYR A 279 15.37 16.20 -2.78
N ALA A 280 15.81 16.04 -4.03
CA ALA A 280 16.94 15.18 -4.38
C ALA A 280 17.75 15.86 -5.49
N LYS A 281 19.07 15.87 -5.31
CA LYS A 281 20.03 16.40 -6.27
C LYS A 281 21.16 15.40 -6.47
N GLY A 282 21.45 15.11 -7.73
CA GLY A 282 22.53 14.21 -8.12
C GLY A 282 23.87 14.71 -7.57
N ASN A 283 24.68 13.78 -7.11
CA ASN A 283 25.98 13.95 -6.45
C ASN A 283 25.96 14.72 -5.12
N GLU A 284 24.81 15.14 -4.60
CA GLU A 284 24.71 15.94 -3.38
C GLU A 284 23.81 15.30 -2.32
N THR A 285 22.65 14.80 -2.71
CA THR A 285 21.70 14.22 -1.75
C THR A 285 22.15 12.83 -1.31
N LYS A 286 22.23 12.61 0.00
CA LYS A 286 22.51 11.29 0.60
C LYS A 286 21.21 10.47 0.69
N ILE A 287 21.29 9.22 0.23
CA ILE A 287 20.20 8.24 0.34
C ILE A 287 20.46 7.27 1.51
N ARG A 288 19.53 6.33 1.73
CA ARG A 288 19.62 5.34 2.83
C ARG A 288 20.98 4.62 2.79
N GLY A 289 21.62 4.52 3.97
CA GLY A 289 22.97 3.96 4.08
C GLY A 289 24.10 4.92 3.72
N GLY A 290 23.83 6.24 3.61
CA GLY A 290 24.85 7.26 3.43
C GLY A 290 25.43 7.34 2.02
N LYS A 291 24.94 6.53 1.07
CA LYS A 291 25.33 6.56 -0.34
C LYS A 291 24.90 7.89 -0.97
N VAL A 292 25.69 8.39 -1.92
CA VAL A 292 25.37 9.62 -2.65
C VAL A 292 24.51 9.27 -3.86
N CYS A 293 23.37 9.95 -4.04
CA CYS A 293 22.51 9.80 -5.20
C CYS A 293 23.28 10.19 -6.48
N LYS A 294 23.38 9.30 -7.48
CA LYS A 294 24.09 9.59 -8.74
C LYS A 294 23.18 10.07 -9.87
N LYS A 295 22.00 9.49 -9.97
CA LYS A 295 21.03 9.75 -11.04
C LYS A 295 19.63 9.91 -10.45
N ILE A 296 18.83 10.76 -11.07
CA ILE A 296 17.41 10.96 -10.76
C ILE A 296 16.65 10.64 -12.05
N ILE A 297 15.62 9.80 -11.98
CA ILE A 297 14.87 9.27 -13.12
C ILE A 297 13.40 9.53 -12.89
N GLY A 298 12.80 10.55 -13.52
CA GLY A 298 11.36 10.77 -13.41
C GLY A 298 10.54 9.58 -13.90
N TYR A 299 9.68 9.03 -13.03
CA TYR A 299 8.58 8.17 -13.48
C TYR A 299 7.34 9.03 -13.48
N ASP A 300 6.74 9.19 -14.66
CA ASP A 300 5.39 9.71 -14.76
C ASP A 300 4.45 8.59 -14.28
N THR A 301 4.06 8.67 -13.02
CA THR A 301 3.17 7.69 -12.40
C THR A 301 1.73 8.13 -12.55
N ASN A 302 1.31 8.44 -13.78
CA ASN A 302 -0.07 8.82 -14.10
C ASN A 302 -1.10 7.77 -13.62
N ALA A 303 -0.75 6.49 -13.71
CA ALA A 303 -1.54 5.38 -13.20
C ALA A 303 -1.61 5.29 -11.65
N LEU A 304 -0.72 5.99 -10.94
CA LEU A 304 -0.76 6.09 -9.48
C LEU A 304 -1.66 7.22 -8.98
N TYR A 305 -2.08 8.20 -9.80
CA TYR A 305 -2.89 9.33 -9.28
C TYR A 305 -4.24 8.91 -8.70
N CYS A 306 -4.85 7.83 -9.20
CA CYS A 306 -6.08 7.28 -8.62
C CYS A 306 -5.85 6.42 -7.36
N GLY A 307 -4.59 6.13 -6.98
CA GLY A 307 -4.25 5.27 -5.82
C GLY A 307 -3.22 5.83 -4.84
N HIS A 308 -2.43 6.82 -5.22
CA HIS A 308 -1.33 7.39 -4.46
C HIS A 308 -1.18 8.86 -4.81
N LEU A 309 -1.31 9.70 -3.80
CA LEU A 309 -1.06 11.13 -3.86
C LEU A 309 0.45 11.38 -3.70
N VAL A 310 1.29 10.76 -4.54
CA VAL A 310 2.74 10.91 -4.37
C VAL A 310 3.58 10.64 -5.64
N MET A 311 4.36 11.63 -6.09
CA MET A 311 5.31 11.54 -7.22
C MET A 311 6.69 11.03 -6.79
N ARG A 312 7.31 10.04 -7.48
CA ARG A 312 8.77 9.84 -7.39
C ARG A 312 9.46 9.31 -8.64
N CYS A 313 10.72 9.73 -8.72
CA CYS A 313 11.76 9.35 -9.65
C CYS A 313 12.61 8.14 -9.16
N HIS A 314 13.05 7.18 -10.01
CA HIS A 314 14.08 6.16 -9.67
C HIS A 314 15.52 6.68 -9.80
N ALA A 315 16.48 5.91 -9.33
CA ALA A 315 17.87 5.98 -9.75
C ALA A 315 18.24 4.57 -10.22
N VAL A 316 18.85 4.45 -11.39
CA VAL A 316 19.44 3.19 -11.87
C VAL A 316 20.92 3.29 -11.53
N ASP A 317 21.42 2.27 -10.83
CA ASP A 317 22.82 2.09 -10.45
C ASP A 317 23.75 2.07 -11.68
#